data_AF-A0A6N2STR6-F1
#
_entry.id   AF-A0A6N2STR6-F1
#
_cell.length_a   1.000
_cell.length_b   1.000
_cell.length_c   1.000
_cell.angle_alpha   90.00
_cell.angle_beta   90.00
_cell.angle_gamma   90.00
#
_symmetry.space_group_name_H-M   'P 1'
#
loop_
_entity.id
_entity.type
_entity.pdbx_description
1 polymer ?
#
loop_
_entity_poly.entity_id
_entity_poly.type
_entity_poly.pdbx_seq_one_letter_code
_entity_poly.pdbx_strand_id
1 'polypeptide(L)'
;MKMYKIREIKELVQKLLFFCLPSSSSRIKYIKKHQVFDSVGENFFFQPRKLPSDPKFIRFHNNVSVAADVTFVNHDVLYLVLRNIDERQNSEHMGCIEVMDNVFIGLGTLILPNVRIGPNVVIAAGSVVTKDIPPNTVVAGVPAKIIGSFDDLKEKRLVESLENTRRNLSARDVARADFEWKRFMENRD
;
A
#
# COMPACT_ATOMS: atom_id res chain seq x y z
N MET A 1 -31.17 -6.07 17.28
CA MET A 1 -31.30 -5.21 16.08
C MET A 1 -30.77 -3.78 16.27
N LYS A 2 -31.05 -3.06 17.38
CA LYS A 2 -30.53 -1.69 17.62
C LYS A 2 -29.00 -1.58 17.76
N MET A 3 -28.36 -2.54 18.43
CA MET A 3 -26.92 -2.49 18.73
C MET A 3 -26.03 -2.67 17.49
N TYR A 4 -26.47 -3.50 16.53
CA TYR A 4 -25.78 -3.73 15.26
C TYR A 4 -25.76 -2.49 14.37
N LYS A 5 -26.92 -1.82 14.20
CA LYS A 5 -27.01 -0.54 13.47
C LYS A 5 -26.12 0.55 14.06
N ILE A 6 -25.99 0.61 15.39
CA ILE A 6 -25.10 1.58 16.06
C ILE A 6 -23.63 1.32 15.69
N ARG A 7 -23.21 0.06 15.58
CA ARG A 7 -21.85 -0.31 15.16
C ARG A 7 -21.59 0.09 13.71
N GLU A 8 -22.50 -0.23 12.79
CA GLU A 8 -22.39 0.14 11.38
C GLU A 8 -22.30 1.65 11.17
N ILE A 9 -23.12 2.43 11.89
CA ILE A 9 -23.07 3.90 11.84
C ILE A 9 -21.71 4.41 12.35
N LYS A 10 -21.19 3.84 13.44
CA LYS A 10 -19.87 4.23 13.96
C LYS A 10 -18.75 3.94 12.96
N GLU A 11 -18.76 2.76 12.33
CA GLU A 11 -17.80 2.40 11.29
C GLU A 11 -17.90 3.31 10.07
N LEU A 12 -19.13 3.64 9.64
CA LEU A 12 -19.36 4.56 8.54
C LEU A 12 -18.82 5.96 8.86
N VAL A 13 -19.13 6.49 10.06
CA VAL A 13 -18.62 7.78 10.53
C VAL A 13 -17.09 7.74 10.60
N GLN A 14 -16.50 6.64 11.07
CA GLN A 14 -15.05 6.46 11.11
C GLN A 14 -14.42 6.56 9.71
N LYS A 15 -14.98 5.82 8.74
CA LYS A 15 -14.53 5.81 7.35
C LYS A 15 -14.66 7.19 6.69
N LEU A 16 -15.78 7.88 6.92
CA LEU A 16 -16.01 9.24 6.42
C LEU A 16 -15.03 10.25 7.03
N LEU A 17 -14.85 10.22 8.35
CA LEU A 17 -13.89 11.09 9.05
C LEU A 17 -12.48 10.86 8.53
N PHE A 18 -12.07 9.59 8.38
CA PHE A 18 -10.75 9.24 7.87
C PHE A 18 -10.55 9.73 6.42
N PHE A 19 -11.55 9.53 5.56
CA PHE A 19 -11.53 9.96 4.16
C PHE A 19 -11.34 11.47 4.02
N CYS A 20 -12.00 12.24 4.88
CA CYS A 20 -11.95 13.71 4.91
C CYS A 20 -10.65 14.27 5.51
N LEU A 21 -9.73 13.45 6.04
CA LEU A 21 -8.45 13.95 6.55
C LEU A 21 -7.61 14.54 5.40
N PRO A 22 -7.09 15.77 5.55
CA PRO A 22 -6.50 16.48 4.42
C PRO A 22 -5.09 15.99 4.04
N SER A 23 -4.27 15.62 5.03
CA SER A 23 -2.86 15.24 4.83
C SER A 23 -2.60 13.77 5.16
N SER A 24 -1.54 13.19 4.58
CA SER A 24 -1.03 11.86 4.98
C SER A 24 -0.63 11.83 6.44
N SER A 25 0.03 12.88 6.95
CA SER A 25 0.44 12.98 8.35
C SER A 25 -0.75 12.92 9.32
N SER A 26 -1.87 13.59 9.00
CA SER A 26 -3.09 13.52 9.81
C SER A 26 -3.69 12.11 9.81
N ARG A 27 -3.65 11.40 8.68
CA ARG A 27 -4.12 10.02 8.57
C ARG A 27 -3.26 9.04 9.35
N ILE A 28 -1.94 9.19 9.30
CA ILE A 28 -1.00 8.36 10.08
C ILE A 28 -1.26 8.55 11.58
N LYS A 29 -1.41 9.80 12.04
CA LYS A 29 -1.76 10.12 13.43
C LYS A 29 -3.10 9.47 13.83
N TYR A 30 -4.10 9.53 12.95
CA TYR A 30 -5.39 8.90 13.16
C TYR A 30 -5.27 7.37 13.29
N ILE A 31 -4.54 6.73 12.37
CA ILE A 31 -4.31 5.28 12.35
C ILE A 31 -3.67 4.82 13.66
N LYS A 32 -2.60 5.50 14.11
CA LYS A 32 -1.92 5.18 15.38
C LYS A 32 -2.83 5.41 16.58
N LYS A 33 -3.52 6.57 16.65
CA LYS A 33 -4.41 6.93 17.77
C LYS A 33 -5.58 5.97 17.95
N HIS A 34 -6.19 5.55 16.85
CA HIS A 34 -7.39 4.71 16.85
C HIS A 34 -7.09 3.22 16.65
N GLN A 35 -5.81 2.85 16.56
CA GLN A 35 -5.36 1.47 16.32
C GLN A 35 -6.17 0.85 15.17
N VAL A 36 -6.17 1.47 13.99
CA VAL A 36 -7.05 1.05 12.89
C VAL A 36 -6.70 -0.36 12.40
N PHE A 37 -5.40 -0.62 12.22
CA PHE A 37 -4.87 -1.93 11.84
C PHE A 37 -4.61 -2.81 13.07
N ASP A 38 -4.16 -4.05 12.87
CA ASP A 38 -3.75 -4.92 13.97
C ASP A 38 -2.48 -4.38 14.66
N SER A 39 -1.46 -4.08 13.86
CA SER A 39 -0.23 -3.44 14.30
C SER A 39 0.32 -2.49 13.23
N VAL A 40 0.98 -1.42 13.68
CA VAL A 40 1.71 -0.47 12.85
C VAL A 40 3.02 -0.13 13.54
N GLY A 41 4.15 -0.42 12.88
CA GLY A 41 5.47 -0.11 13.39
C GLY A 41 5.88 1.36 13.28
N GLU A 42 7.18 1.60 13.44
CA GLU A 42 7.75 2.94 13.34
C GLU A 42 8.07 3.35 11.90
N ASN A 43 8.21 4.66 11.67
CA ASN A 43 8.40 5.25 10.33
C ASN A 43 7.38 4.76 9.29
N PHE A 44 6.10 4.77 9.66
CA PHE A 44 5.01 4.33 8.81
C PHE A 44 4.41 5.50 8.02
N PHE A 45 4.21 5.29 6.72
CA PHE A 45 3.60 6.27 5.83
C PHE A 45 2.44 5.66 5.04
N PHE A 46 1.29 6.34 5.05
CA PHE A 46 0.05 5.82 4.46
C PHE A 46 -0.71 6.91 3.69
N GLN A 47 -0.75 6.78 2.37
CA GLN A 47 -1.47 7.68 1.46
C GLN A 47 -2.86 7.22 0.98
N PRO A 48 -3.35 5.98 1.16
CA PRO A 48 -4.73 5.66 0.77
C PRO A 48 -5.77 6.44 1.58
N ARG A 49 -6.80 6.95 0.91
CA ARG A 49 -7.93 7.66 1.56
C ARG A 49 -9.01 6.71 2.05
N LYS A 50 -9.15 5.56 1.39
CA LYS A 50 -10.12 4.53 1.75
C LYS A 50 -9.45 3.53 2.70
N LEU A 51 -10.09 3.27 3.84
CA LEU A 51 -9.70 2.15 4.69
C LEU A 51 -10.18 0.84 4.07
N PRO A 52 -9.40 -0.25 4.19
CA PRO A 52 -9.87 -1.58 3.80
C PRO A 52 -11.08 -2.00 4.64
N SER A 53 -11.80 -3.01 4.17
CA SER A 53 -13.01 -3.50 4.86
C SER A 53 -12.69 -4.01 6.26
N ASP A 54 -11.62 -4.80 6.39
CA ASP A 54 -11.21 -5.46 7.64
C ASP A 54 -9.77 -5.10 8.00
N PRO A 55 -9.51 -3.85 8.42
CA PRO A 55 -8.14 -3.39 8.68
C PRO A 55 -7.44 -4.18 9.80
N LYS A 56 -8.20 -4.84 10.68
CA LYS A 56 -7.69 -5.71 11.75
C LYS A 56 -7.03 -6.99 11.25
N PHE A 57 -7.12 -7.30 9.96
CA PHE A 57 -6.43 -8.43 9.34
C PHE A 57 -5.10 -8.02 8.71
N ILE A 58 -4.64 -6.79 8.94
CA ILE A 58 -3.44 -6.25 8.32
C ILE A 58 -2.44 -5.82 9.39
N ARG A 59 -1.19 -6.26 9.22
CA ARG A 59 -0.04 -5.88 10.04
C ARG A 59 0.99 -5.14 9.21
N PHE A 60 1.44 -4.02 9.72
CA PHE A 60 2.59 -3.29 9.19
C PHE A 60 3.70 -3.28 10.23
N HIS A 61 4.90 -3.70 9.82
CA HIS A 61 6.11 -3.59 10.62
C HIS A 61 6.74 -2.19 10.44
N ASN A 62 8.06 -2.05 10.47
CA ASN A 62 8.74 -0.75 10.50
C ASN A 62 9.14 -0.27 9.10
N ASN A 63 9.23 1.05 8.94
CA ASN A 63 9.68 1.70 7.71
C ASN A 63 8.89 1.24 6.47
N VAL A 64 7.56 1.28 6.58
CA VAL A 64 6.66 0.90 5.50
C VAL A 64 6.02 2.14 4.89
N SER A 65 6.08 2.25 3.57
CA SER A 65 5.46 3.33 2.80
C SER A 65 4.41 2.80 1.84
N VAL A 66 3.17 3.23 2.03
CA VAL A 66 2.02 2.88 1.20
C VAL A 66 1.60 4.08 0.36
N ALA A 67 1.78 3.99 -0.95
CA ALA A 67 1.42 5.04 -1.90
C ALA A 67 -0.10 5.19 -2.07
N ALA A 68 -0.52 6.22 -2.80
CA ALA A 68 -1.93 6.49 -3.04
C ALA A 68 -2.63 5.32 -3.72
N ASP A 69 -3.92 5.16 -3.44
CA ASP A 69 -4.84 4.19 -4.05
C ASP A 69 -4.42 2.70 -3.95
N VAL A 70 -3.47 2.36 -3.09
CA VAL A 70 -3.23 0.97 -2.70
C VAL A 70 -4.46 0.41 -2.00
N THR A 71 -4.90 -0.77 -2.44
CA THR A 71 -6.07 -1.47 -1.91
C THR A 71 -5.66 -2.81 -1.33
N PHE A 72 -6.08 -3.06 -0.09
CA PHE A 72 -5.91 -4.33 0.60
C PHE A 72 -7.25 -5.07 0.63
N VAL A 73 -7.24 -6.34 0.23
CA VAL A 73 -8.41 -7.22 0.23
C VAL A 73 -8.16 -8.34 1.22
N ASN A 74 -9.04 -8.48 2.21
CA ASN A 74 -8.90 -9.47 3.29
C ASN A 74 -9.93 -10.60 3.20
N HIS A 75 -10.95 -10.46 2.37
CA HIS A 75 -11.93 -11.51 2.11
C HIS A 75 -12.49 -11.41 0.69
N ASP A 76 -13.06 -12.51 0.20
CA ASP A 76 -13.87 -12.52 -1.02
C ASP A 76 -15.28 -13.08 -0.77
N VAL A 77 -16.18 -12.81 -1.71
CA VAL A 77 -17.58 -13.22 -1.65
C VAL A 77 -17.92 -14.39 -2.57
N LEU A 78 -16.90 -15.14 -3.03
CA LEU A 78 -17.08 -16.25 -3.98
C LEU A 78 -18.00 -17.34 -3.41
N TYR A 79 -17.96 -17.54 -2.10
CA TYR A 79 -18.82 -18.48 -1.39
C TYR A 79 -20.34 -18.24 -1.62
N LEU A 80 -20.76 -17.00 -1.88
CA LEU A 80 -22.15 -16.66 -2.19
C LEU A 80 -22.64 -17.25 -3.51
N VAL A 81 -21.72 -17.45 -4.46
CA VAL A 81 -21.97 -18.14 -5.74
C VAL A 81 -21.89 -19.64 -5.52
N LEU A 82 -20.83 -20.12 -4.86
CA LEU A 82 -20.58 -21.55 -4.70
C LEU A 82 -21.68 -22.27 -3.90
N ARG A 83 -22.26 -21.62 -2.87
CA ARG A 83 -23.40 -22.16 -2.11
C ARG A 83 -24.66 -22.43 -2.94
N ASN A 84 -24.78 -21.81 -4.11
CA ASN A 84 -25.91 -21.98 -5.03
C ASN A 84 -25.61 -23.03 -6.12
N ILE A 85 -24.37 -23.53 -6.20
CA ILE A 85 -23.91 -24.52 -7.18
C ILE A 85 -23.70 -25.88 -6.51
N ASP A 86 -23.17 -25.90 -5.29
CA ASP A 86 -22.88 -27.10 -4.50
C ASP A 86 -23.52 -26.95 -3.10
N GLU A 87 -24.22 -27.99 -2.64
CA GLU A 87 -24.83 -28.05 -1.31
C GLU A 87 -23.81 -28.11 -0.17
N ARG A 88 -22.53 -28.36 -0.49
CA ARG A 88 -21.43 -28.27 0.48
C ARG A 88 -21.34 -26.86 1.07
N GLN A 89 -21.12 -26.80 2.38
CA GLN A 89 -20.87 -25.53 3.07
C GLN A 89 -19.57 -24.90 2.56
N ASN A 90 -19.71 -23.96 1.64
CA ASN A 90 -18.63 -23.06 1.24
C ASN A 90 -18.62 -21.88 2.21
N SER A 91 -17.52 -21.72 2.93
CA SER A 91 -17.31 -20.59 3.84
C SER A 91 -16.65 -19.42 3.12
N GLU A 92 -16.80 -18.23 3.69
CA GLU A 92 -16.06 -17.04 3.26
C GLU A 92 -14.54 -17.29 3.30
N HIS A 93 -13.85 -16.95 2.21
CA HIS A 93 -12.39 -16.99 2.19
C HIS A 93 -11.88 -15.69 2.81
N MET A 94 -11.23 -15.81 3.97
CA MET A 94 -10.59 -14.68 4.64
C MET A 94 -9.08 -14.91 4.74
N GLY A 95 -8.32 -13.82 4.81
CA GLY A 95 -6.88 -13.89 4.92
C GLY A 95 -6.22 -12.63 5.47
N CYS A 96 -5.19 -12.86 6.26
CA CYS A 96 -4.35 -11.80 6.79
C CYS A 96 -3.38 -11.29 5.71
N ILE A 97 -2.96 -10.03 5.86
CA ILE A 97 -1.88 -9.45 5.08
C ILE A 97 -0.81 -8.96 6.06
N GLU A 98 0.42 -9.40 5.87
CA GLU A 98 1.54 -9.00 6.70
C GLU A 98 2.62 -8.34 5.86
N VAL A 99 2.96 -7.10 6.23
CA VAL A 99 3.98 -6.29 5.53
C VAL A 99 5.17 -6.08 6.45
N MET A 100 6.28 -6.73 6.12
CA MET A 100 7.52 -6.71 6.92
C MET A 100 8.27 -5.37 6.79
N ASP A 101 9.46 -5.29 7.38
CA ASP A 101 10.25 -4.06 7.44
C ASP A 101 10.73 -3.56 6.07
N ASN A 102 10.87 -2.25 5.91
CA ASN A 102 11.47 -1.59 4.74
C ASN A 102 10.74 -1.91 3.42
N VAL A 103 9.40 -1.82 3.44
CA VAL A 103 8.57 -2.12 2.27
C VAL A 103 8.02 -0.83 1.64
N PHE A 104 8.17 -0.71 0.34
CA PHE A 104 7.47 0.29 -0.47
C PHE A 104 6.38 -0.35 -1.32
N ILE A 105 5.16 0.14 -1.20
CA ILE A 105 4.01 -0.32 -1.99
C ILE A 105 3.60 0.79 -2.95
N GLY A 106 3.82 0.56 -4.24
CA GLY A 106 3.57 1.52 -5.31
C GLY A 106 2.10 1.84 -5.52
N LEU A 107 1.85 2.98 -6.16
CA LEU A 107 0.52 3.55 -6.36
C LEU A 107 -0.43 2.56 -7.04
N GLY A 108 -1.67 2.47 -6.57
CA GLY A 108 -2.71 1.64 -7.20
C GLY A 108 -2.47 0.12 -7.12
N THR A 109 -1.57 -0.34 -6.25
CA THR A 109 -1.35 -1.79 -6.04
C THR A 109 -2.57 -2.44 -5.37
N LEU A 110 -2.95 -3.63 -5.84
CA LEU A 110 -3.96 -4.49 -5.20
C LEU A 110 -3.26 -5.66 -4.50
N ILE A 111 -3.53 -5.86 -3.21
CA ILE A 111 -2.98 -6.97 -2.42
C ILE A 111 -4.12 -7.89 -1.99
N LEU A 112 -4.05 -9.15 -2.41
CA LEU A 112 -5.05 -10.18 -2.12
C LEU A 112 -4.87 -10.79 -0.72
N PRO A 113 -5.89 -11.51 -0.21
CA PRO A 113 -5.82 -12.15 1.10
C PRO A 113 -4.70 -13.19 1.19
N ASN A 114 -4.24 -13.47 2.41
CA ASN A 114 -3.23 -14.51 2.71
C ASN A 114 -1.88 -14.28 2.03
N VAL A 115 -1.38 -13.05 2.14
CA VAL A 115 -0.10 -12.64 1.56
C VAL A 115 0.83 -12.07 2.64
N ARG A 116 2.06 -12.56 2.68
CA ARG A 116 3.19 -11.96 3.39
C ARG A 116 4.13 -11.29 2.40
N ILE A 117 4.43 -10.02 2.65
CA ILE A 117 5.43 -9.25 1.91
C ILE A 117 6.71 -9.22 2.74
N GLY A 118 7.76 -9.91 2.28
CA GLY A 118 9.05 -9.99 2.97
C GLY A 118 9.74 -8.63 3.13
N PRO A 119 10.78 -8.56 3.99
CA PRO A 119 11.48 -7.30 4.22
C PRO A 119 12.28 -6.86 2.99
N ASN A 120 12.52 -5.55 2.90
CA ASN A 120 13.24 -4.93 1.78
C ASN A 120 12.58 -5.25 0.44
N VAL A 121 11.29 -4.97 0.31
CA VAL A 121 10.53 -5.23 -0.92
C VAL A 121 10.01 -3.92 -1.52
N VAL A 122 10.13 -3.81 -2.84
CA VAL A 122 9.48 -2.76 -3.62
C VAL A 122 8.44 -3.37 -4.54
N ILE A 123 7.19 -2.94 -4.39
CA ILE A 123 6.09 -3.33 -5.28
C ILE A 123 5.85 -2.15 -6.23
N ALA A 124 6.03 -2.38 -7.52
CA ALA A 124 5.80 -1.36 -8.54
C ALA A 124 4.32 -0.96 -8.61
N ALA A 125 4.05 0.25 -9.09
CA ALA A 125 2.69 0.77 -9.23
C ALA A 125 1.81 -0.13 -10.12
N GLY A 126 0.52 -0.23 -9.78
CA GLY A 126 -0.48 -0.99 -10.52
C GLY A 126 -0.34 -2.52 -10.45
N SER A 127 0.47 -3.05 -9.51
CA SER A 127 0.67 -4.49 -9.39
C SER A 127 -0.50 -5.19 -8.68
N VAL A 128 -0.73 -6.47 -9.00
CA VAL A 128 -1.68 -7.34 -8.26
C VAL A 128 -0.92 -8.45 -7.57
N VAL A 129 -0.81 -8.37 -6.25
CA VAL A 129 -0.09 -9.32 -5.42
C VAL A 129 -1.04 -10.44 -5.02
N THR A 130 -0.75 -11.65 -5.51
CA THR A 130 -1.59 -12.85 -5.34
C THR A 130 -0.96 -13.92 -4.46
N LYS A 131 0.33 -13.75 -4.12
CA LYS A 131 1.15 -14.70 -3.35
C LYS A 131 2.20 -13.95 -2.56
N ASP A 132 2.80 -14.63 -1.58
CA ASP A 132 3.93 -14.13 -0.81
C ASP A 132 5.05 -13.61 -1.70
N ILE A 133 5.68 -12.51 -1.26
CA ILE A 133 6.82 -11.91 -1.94
C ILE A 133 8.07 -12.18 -1.10
N PRO A 134 9.11 -12.83 -1.67
CA PRO A 134 10.33 -13.10 -0.93
C PRO A 134 11.10 -11.81 -0.61
N PRO A 135 11.94 -11.82 0.44
CA PRO A 135 12.74 -10.66 0.83
C PRO A 135 13.67 -10.16 -0.27
N ASN A 136 14.09 -8.89 -0.20
CA ASN A 136 15.10 -8.27 -1.08
C ASN A 136 14.74 -8.25 -2.57
N THR A 137 13.44 -8.18 -2.90
CA THR A 137 12.97 -8.21 -4.30
C THR A 137 12.21 -6.96 -4.71
N VAL A 138 12.23 -6.71 -6.02
CA VAL A 138 11.33 -5.78 -6.68
C VAL A 138 10.34 -6.59 -7.50
N VAL A 139 9.04 -6.35 -7.33
CA VAL A 139 7.99 -7.02 -8.11
C VAL A 139 7.15 -6.04 -8.91
N ALA A 140 6.61 -6.50 -10.04
CA ALA A 140 5.66 -5.72 -10.85
C ALA A 140 4.67 -6.63 -11.60
N GLY A 141 3.53 -6.06 -12.00
CA GLY A 141 2.60 -6.66 -12.96
C GLY A 141 1.35 -7.31 -12.37
N VAL A 142 0.56 -7.95 -13.24
CA VAL A 142 -0.72 -8.60 -12.91
C VAL A 142 -0.73 -10.01 -13.53
N PRO A 143 -0.47 -11.09 -12.75
CA PRO A 143 -0.05 -11.07 -11.34
C PRO A 143 1.39 -10.54 -11.18
N ALA A 144 1.70 -10.03 -9.98
CA ALA A 144 3.02 -9.51 -9.65
C ALA A 144 4.10 -10.60 -9.75
N LYS A 145 5.20 -10.28 -10.44
CA LYS A 145 6.37 -11.16 -10.61
C LYS A 145 7.64 -10.40 -10.23
N ILE A 146 8.66 -11.12 -9.79
CA ILE A 146 9.99 -10.55 -9.51
C ILE A 146 10.59 -10.00 -10.82
N ILE A 147 11.03 -8.75 -10.78
CA ILE A 147 11.65 -8.04 -11.91
C ILE A 147 13.07 -7.52 -11.58
N GLY A 148 13.52 -7.68 -10.34
CA GLY A 148 14.84 -7.23 -9.91
C GLY A 148 15.07 -7.41 -8.41
N SER A 149 16.22 -6.95 -7.94
CA SER A 149 16.58 -6.97 -6.51
C SER A 149 16.40 -5.59 -5.86
N PHE A 150 16.16 -5.59 -4.55
CA PHE A 150 16.03 -4.36 -3.78
C PHE A 150 17.32 -3.53 -3.77
N ASP A 151 18.47 -4.19 -3.64
CA ASP A 151 19.76 -3.52 -3.55
C ASP A 151 20.16 -2.85 -4.86
N ASP A 152 19.92 -3.49 -6.00
CA ASP A 152 20.19 -2.88 -7.32
C ASP A 152 19.33 -1.63 -7.51
N LEU A 153 18.05 -1.69 -7.12
CA LEU A 153 17.16 -0.53 -7.19
C LEU A 153 17.60 0.59 -6.24
N LYS A 154 18.03 0.24 -5.02
CA LYS A 154 18.53 1.20 -4.03
C LYS A 154 19.76 1.93 -4.54
N GLU A 155 20.73 1.21 -5.11
CA GLU A 155 21.94 1.80 -5.67
C GLU A 155 21.61 2.71 -6.86
N LYS A 156 20.75 2.24 -7.78
CA LYS A 156 20.28 3.07 -8.90
C LYS A 156 19.63 4.37 -8.42
N ARG A 157 18.79 4.32 -7.38
CA ARG A 157 18.15 5.50 -6.79
C ARG A 157 19.13 6.42 -6.07
N LEU A 158 20.19 5.89 -5.48
CA LEU A 158 21.24 6.70 -4.85
C LEU A 158 22.00 7.54 -5.89
N VAL A 159 22.40 6.92 -7.00
CA VAL A 159 23.06 7.62 -8.12
C VAL A 159 22.15 8.74 -8.66
N GLU A 160 20.87 8.43 -8.94
CA GLU A 160 19.88 9.42 -9.36
C GLU A 160 19.72 10.57 -8.34
N SER A 161 19.73 10.26 -7.04
CA SER A 161 19.61 11.27 -5.98
C SER A 161 20.83 12.18 -5.89
N LEU A 162 22.05 11.64 -6.01
CA LEU A 162 23.29 12.43 -5.93
C LEU A 162 23.40 13.44 -7.07
N GLU A 163 22.94 13.08 -8.27
CA GLU A 163 22.81 14.02 -9.38
C GLU A 163 21.85 15.17 -9.04
N ASN A 164 20.75 14.87 -8.34
CA ASN A 164 19.73 15.85 -7.99
C ASN A 164 20.16 16.77 -6.83
N THR A 165 20.75 16.22 -5.77
CA THR A 165 21.13 16.98 -4.55
C THR A 165 22.20 18.04 -4.80
N ARG A 166 23.12 17.82 -5.76
CA ARG A 166 24.15 18.82 -6.14
C ARG A 166 23.59 20.19 -6.54
N ARG A 167 22.28 20.30 -6.75
CA ARG A 167 21.64 21.47 -7.37
C ARG A 167 20.76 22.29 -6.42
N ASN A 168 20.53 21.85 -5.17
CA ASN A 168 19.79 22.61 -4.12
C ASN A 168 18.43 23.21 -4.53
N LEU A 169 17.68 22.54 -5.41
CA LEU A 169 16.38 23.02 -5.89
C LEU A 169 15.22 22.29 -5.18
N SER A 170 14.26 23.04 -4.64
CA SER A 170 13.06 22.52 -4.00
C SER A 170 12.05 22.03 -5.05
N ALA A 171 11.21 21.06 -4.70
CA ALA A 171 10.14 20.57 -5.59
C ALA A 171 9.08 21.64 -5.93
N ARG A 172 9.06 22.78 -5.21
CA ARG A 172 8.15 23.90 -5.46
C ARG A 172 8.78 24.98 -6.32
N ASP A 173 10.07 24.87 -6.64
CA ASP A 173 10.77 25.89 -7.40
C ASP A 173 10.50 25.68 -8.89
N VAL A 174 10.04 26.74 -9.57
CA VAL A 174 9.82 26.72 -11.03
C VAL A 174 11.10 26.31 -11.77
N ALA A 175 12.26 26.78 -11.29
CA ALA A 175 13.56 26.39 -11.81
C ALA A 175 13.83 24.88 -11.73
N ARG A 176 13.29 24.17 -10.71
CA ARG A 176 13.36 22.71 -10.63
C ARG A 176 12.51 22.06 -11.72
N ALA A 177 11.29 22.55 -11.90
CA ALA A 177 10.38 22.03 -12.92
C ALA A 177 10.98 22.21 -14.33
N ASP A 178 11.49 23.40 -14.66
CA ASP A 178 12.13 23.68 -15.95
C ASP A 178 13.35 22.78 -16.20
N PHE A 179 14.15 22.54 -15.17
CA PHE A 179 15.29 21.62 -15.24
C PHE A 179 14.85 20.19 -15.53
N GLU A 180 13.86 19.67 -14.80
CA GLU A 180 13.34 18.31 -15.03
C GLU A 180 12.75 18.18 -16.43
N TRP A 181 12.06 19.21 -16.93
CA TRP A 181 11.58 19.23 -18.31
C TRP A 181 12.70 19.19 -19.34
N LYS A 182 13.79 19.95 -19.15
CA LYS A 182 14.97 19.87 -20.03
C LYS A 182 15.61 18.49 -20.02
N ARG A 183 15.89 17.95 -18.83
CA ARG A 183 16.43 16.59 -18.67
C ARG A 183 15.55 15.54 -19.33
N PHE A 184 14.23 15.68 -19.20
CA PHE A 184 13.27 14.76 -19.82
C PHE A 184 13.32 14.82 -21.35
N MET A 185 13.50 16.01 -21.93
CA MET A 185 13.63 16.16 -23.37
C MET A 185 14.98 15.66 -23.90
N GLU A 186 16.07 15.87 -23.17
CA GLU A 186 17.43 15.42 -23.56
C GLU A 186 17.58 13.89 -23.57
N ASN A 187 16.87 13.17 -22.70
CA ASN A 187 16.95 11.71 -22.61
C ASN A 187 15.98 10.96 -23.56
N ARG A 188 15.44 11.64 -24.58
CA ARG A 188 14.42 11.10 -25.49
C ARG A 188 14.90 10.81 -26.92
N ASP A 189 16.21 10.90 -27.16
CA ASP A 189 16.83 10.43 -28.40
C ASP A 189 16.97 8.90 -28.46
#